data_AF-A0A957H7B2-F1
#
_entry.id   AF-A0A957H7B2-F1
#
_cell.length_a   1.000
_cell.length_b   1.000
_cell.length_c   1.000
_cell.angle_alpha   90.00
_cell.angle_beta   90.00
_cell.angle_gamma   90.00
#
_symmetry.space_group_name_H-M   'P 1'
#
loop_
_entity.id
_entity.type
_entity.pdbx_description
1 polymer ?
#
loop_
_entity_poly.entity_id
_entity_poly.type
_entity_poly.pdbx_seq_one_letter_code
_entity_poly.pdbx_strand_id
1 'polypeptide(L)'
;QEKQIHLVVELNSNGSAIFAITDAEDADAVYCAGVVKVNNEVSSQTMVEAELINYESRLEIGPFYGELRQGGLEYGAMFANVREVWLGGPGSGEAMARVALAERPAGAERYPWTNVVLMDSALHAFGAALRQLNQGSLAGSYVPASVARLDYYTELPAAVWSQVKIFAEEGSRAAAAQVRVLNDNGDLVAEIVGLELRLTTSLAAGPSAASNGRSRPASSDPLLSQSRGDMLAALGPLNRSERVLNLSRWLIAEIKDVMGQAAEGLELEKLPPSAAFLEIGLDSLLVTELQRRIQEKLNFRFQPMQGLDYQSIDSMSEFILDDVLAGELPAAIPNTSD
;
A
#
# COMPACT_ATOMS: atom_id res chain seq x y z
N GLN A 1 -9.01 -12.74 -11.23
CA GLN A 1 -8.51 -14.13 -11.05
C GLN A 1 -7.88 -14.15 -9.66
N GLU A 2 -8.36 -15.00 -8.75
CA GLU A 2 -7.72 -15.11 -7.43
C GLU A 2 -6.31 -15.68 -7.64
N LYS A 3 -5.28 -14.96 -7.19
CA LYS A 3 -3.93 -15.51 -7.14
C LYS A 3 -3.92 -16.59 -6.06
N GLN A 4 -3.67 -17.82 -6.47
CA GLN A 4 -3.51 -18.94 -5.55
C GLN A 4 -2.03 -19.10 -5.20
N ILE A 5 -1.76 -19.50 -3.96
CA ILE A 5 -0.42 -19.84 -3.48
C ILE A 5 -0.42 -21.27 -2.95
N HIS A 6 0.70 -21.97 -3.08
CA HIS A 6 0.91 -23.28 -2.48
C HIS A 6 1.84 -23.18 -1.29
N LEU A 7 1.44 -23.78 -0.17
CA LEU A 7 2.30 -23.99 0.99
C LEU A 7 2.77 -25.45 1.01
N VAL A 8 4.06 -25.66 0.83
CA VAL A 8 4.71 -26.97 0.96
C VAL A 8 5.37 -27.05 2.33
N VAL A 9 5.15 -28.14 3.05
CA VAL A 9 5.77 -28.39 4.37
C VAL A 9 6.36 -29.79 4.39
N GLU A 10 7.67 -29.88 4.64
CA GLU A 10 8.40 -31.14 4.80
C GLU A 10 8.90 -31.30 6.23
N LEU A 11 8.47 -32.38 6.88
CA LEU A 11 8.85 -32.67 8.26
C LEU A 11 10.15 -33.46 8.31
N ASN A 12 11.13 -32.94 9.04
CA ASN A 12 12.38 -33.63 9.33
C ASN A 12 12.26 -34.54 10.55
N SER A 13 13.06 -35.60 10.58
CA SER A 13 13.12 -36.56 11.69
C SER A 13 13.54 -35.95 13.03
N ASN A 14 14.16 -34.77 13.03
CA ASN A 14 14.59 -34.03 14.22
C ASN A 14 13.51 -33.09 14.78
N GLY A 15 12.26 -33.13 14.28
CA GLY A 15 11.16 -32.28 14.71
C GLY A 15 11.16 -30.87 14.12
N SER A 16 12.07 -30.57 13.17
CA SER A 16 11.99 -29.35 12.36
C SER A 16 11.11 -29.54 11.13
N ALA A 17 10.57 -28.45 10.59
CA ALA A 17 9.83 -28.44 9.34
C ALA A 17 10.48 -27.46 8.37
N ILE A 18 10.73 -27.88 7.14
CA ILE A 18 11.08 -26.97 6.03
C ILE A 18 9.77 -26.55 5.38
N PHE A 19 9.61 -25.27 5.09
CA PHE A 19 8.45 -24.78 4.36
C PHE A 19 8.85 -23.94 3.15
N ALA A 20 7.98 -23.93 2.15
CA ALA A 20 8.04 -23.03 1.01
C ALA A 20 6.64 -22.57 0.63
N ILE A 21 6.50 -21.28 0.30
CA ILE A 21 5.31 -20.67 -0.27
C ILE A 21 5.65 -20.34 -1.72
N THR A 22 4.93 -20.95 -2.65
CA THR A 22 5.16 -20.80 -4.10
C THR A 22 3.91 -20.30 -4.79
N ASP A 23 4.07 -19.82 -6.02
CA ASP A 23 2.94 -19.63 -6.93
C ASP A 23 2.24 -20.98 -7.18
N ALA A 24 0.92 -20.94 -7.35
CA ALA A 24 0.14 -22.15 -7.60
C ALA A 24 0.33 -22.69 -9.01
N GLU A 25 0.65 -21.82 -9.97
CA GLU A 25 0.82 -22.17 -11.39
C GLU A 25 2.30 -22.38 -11.77
N ASP A 26 3.22 -21.82 -10.98
CA ASP A 26 4.67 -21.96 -11.16
C ASP A 26 5.37 -22.33 -9.83
N ALA A 27 5.72 -23.60 -9.68
CA ALA A 27 6.40 -24.09 -8.48
C ALA A 27 7.85 -23.56 -8.34
N ASP A 28 8.46 -23.09 -9.43
CA ASP A 28 9.80 -22.47 -9.39
C ASP A 28 9.73 -21.01 -8.92
N ALA A 29 8.55 -20.39 -8.94
CA ALA A 29 8.30 -19.06 -8.40
C ALA A 29 8.07 -19.12 -6.87
N VAL A 30 9.16 -19.08 -6.11
CA VAL A 30 9.15 -19.11 -4.63
C VAL A 30 9.01 -17.70 -4.05
N TYR A 31 7.93 -17.47 -3.29
CA TYR A 31 7.69 -16.20 -2.58
C TYR A 31 8.38 -16.14 -1.21
N CYS A 32 8.42 -17.26 -0.49
CA CYS A 32 9.03 -17.34 0.83
C CYS A 32 9.42 -18.79 1.14
N ALA A 33 10.56 -19.01 1.79
CA ALA A 33 10.94 -20.34 2.26
C ALA A 33 11.75 -20.24 3.55
N GLY A 34 11.75 -21.31 4.34
CA GLY A 34 12.48 -21.32 5.59
C GLY A 34 12.38 -22.64 6.35
N VAL A 35 12.88 -22.61 7.59
CA VAL A 35 12.85 -23.75 8.51
C VAL A 35 12.21 -23.30 9.81
N VAL A 36 11.20 -24.04 10.25
CA VAL A 36 10.53 -23.86 11.54
C VAL A 36 11.02 -24.95 12.50
N LYS A 37 11.32 -24.56 13.74
CA LYS A 37 11.73 -25.45 14.82
C LYS A 37 11.03 -25.04 16.10
N VAL A 38 10.68 -26.02 16.92
CA VAL A 38 10.26 -25.75 18.30
C VAL A 38 11.51 -25.80 19.17
N ASN A 39 11.76 -24.72 19.89
CA ASN A 39 12.86 -24.61 20.86
C ASN A 39 12.28 -24.22 22.22
N ASN A 40 12.93 -24.64 23.31
CA ASN A 40 12.52 -24.35 24.68
C ASN A 40 13.41 -23.26 25.31
N GLU A 41 13.87 -22.30 24.51
CA GLU A 41 14.62 -21.15 25.03
C GLU A 41 13.71 -20.25 25.84
N VAL A 42 14.26 -19.75 26.96
CA VAL A 42 13.54 -18.89 27.90
C VAL A 42 13.74 -17.44 27.50
N SER A 43 12.66 -16.66 27.44
CA SER A 43 12.69 -15.23 27.14
C SER A 43 13.50 -14.44 28.17
N SER A 44 14.13 -13.35 27.72
CA SER A 44 14.72 -12.34 28.61
C SER A 44 13.69 -11.27 28.98
N GLN A 45 13.92 -10.56 30.09
CA GLN A 45 13.08 -9.43 30.54
C GLN A 45 13.91 -8.14 30.51
N THR A 46 13.28 -7.02 30.18
CA THR A 46 13.90 -5.69 30.14
C THR A 46 12.94 -4.66 30.70
N MET A 47 13.42 -3.72 31.53
CA MET A 47 12.57 -2.68 32.08
C MET A 47 12.34 -1.57 31.04
N VAL A 48 11.21 -1.61 30.34
CA VAL A 48 10.90 -0.69 29.23
C VAL A 48 11.01 0.78 29.65
N GLU A 49 10.54 1.14 30.83
CA GLU A 49 10.64 2.51 31.36
C GLU A 49 12.10 2.98 31.49
N ALA A 50 13.00 2.09 31.92
CA ALA A 50 14.43 2.39 32.02
C ALA A 50 15.08 2.52 30.64
N GLU A 51 14.63 1.72 29.67
CA GLU A 51 15.09 1.84 28.27
C GLU A 51 14.65 3.15 27.62
N LEU A 52 13.41 3.59 27.87
CA LEU A 52 12.88 4.83 27.30
C LEU A 52 13.67 6.09 27.73
N ILE A 53 14.36 6.05 28.87
CA ILE A 53 15.25 7.14 29.33
C ILE A 53 16.44 7.32 28.38
N ASN A 54 16.85 6.27 27.66
CA ASN A 54 17.99 6.32 26.73
C ASN A 54 17.63 6.94 25.37
N TYR A 55 16.35 7.25 25.13
CA TYR A 55 15.90 7.88 23.89
C TYR A 55 15.84 9.40 24.05
N GLU A 56 16.32 10.13 23.04
CA GLU A 56 16.53 11.57 23.13
C GLU A 56 15.28 12.39 22.78
N SER A 57 14.41 11.85 21.92
CA SER A 57 13.23 12.59 21.45
C SER A 57 12.07 11.67 21.06
N ARG A 58 10.88 12.26 20.94
CA ARG A 58 9.69 11.60 20.42
C ARG A 58 9.38 12.06 18.99
N LEU A 59 8.86 11.16 18.17
CA LEU A 59 8.34 11.47 16.84
C LEU A 59 6.82 11.35 16.86
N GLU A 60 6.15 12.42 16.42
CA GLU A 60 4.71 12.43 16.24
C GLU A 60 4.27 11.39 15.18
N ILE A 61 3.13 10.73 15.40
CA ILE A 61 2.68 9.61 14.56
C ILE A 61 2.31 10.05 13.13
N GLY A 62 1.73 11.25 12.98
CA GLY A 62 1.43 11.81 11.67
C GLY A 62 2.69 11.96 10.79
N PRO A 63 3.71 12.67 11.27
CA PRO A 63 5.02 12.73 10.62
C PRO A 63 5.67 11.37 10.38
N PHE A 64 5.63 10.45 11.36
CA PHE A 64 6.20 9.11 11.21
C PHE A 64 5.60 8.35 10.01
N TYR A 65 4.27 8.22 9.94
CA TYR A 65 3.62 7.57 8.80
C TYR A 65 3.73 8.40 7.51
N GLY A 66 3.80 9.72 7.61
CA GLY A 66 4.05 10.60 6.46
C GLY A 66 5.41 10.35 5.81
N GLU A 67 6.45 10.10 6.61
CA GLU A 67 7.79 9.78 6.14
C GLU A 67 7.87 8.38 5.53
N LEU A 68 7.23 7.39 6.16
CA LEU A 68 7.08 6.04 5.58
C LEU A 68 6.40 6.13 4.20
N ARG A 69 5.33 6.92 4.08
CA ARG A 69 4.64 7.15 2.79
C ARG A 69 5.52 7.86 1.77
N GLN A 70 6.29 8.89 2.15
CA GLN A 70 7.26 9.53 1.25
C GLN A 70 8.32 8.54 0.77
N GLY A 71 8.67 7.58 1.62
CA GLY A 71 9.46 6.40 1.30
C GLY A 71 8.64 5.26 0.70
N GLY A 72 7.49 5.49 0.06
CA GLY A 72 6.75 4.46 -0.70
C GLY A 72 6.12 3.32 0.12
N LEU A 73 6.17 3.39 1.45
CA LEU A 73 5.55 2.43 2.36
C LEU A 73 4.21 2.99 2.85
N GLU A 74 3.15 2.70 2.13
CA GLU A 74 1.80 3.12 2.50
C GLU A 74 1.04 2.01 3.23
N TYR A 75 0.72 2.27 4.50
CA TYR A 75 -0.02 1.35 5.35
C TYR A 75 -1.48 1.80 5.49
N GLY A 76 -2.41 0.89 5.19
CA GLY A 76 -3.84 1.10 5.42
C GLY A 76 -4.22 1.10 6.90
N ALA A 77 -5.46 1.50 7.21
CA ALA A 77 -5.95 1.64 8.59
C ALA A 77 -5.79 0.38 9.46
N MET A 78 -5.87 -0.81 8.85
CA MET A 78 -5.65 -2.08 9.55
C MET A 78 -4.19 -2.32 9.96
N PHE A 79 -3.23 -1.75 9.23
CA PHE A 79 -1.79 -1.95 9.45
C PHE A 79 -1.12 -0.76 10.16
N ALA A 80 -1.78 0.41 10.22
CA ALA A 80 -1.27 1.62 10.87
C ALA A 80 -1.49 1.62 12.40
N ASN A 81 -0.87 0.67 13.12
CA ASN A 81 -1.09 0.47 14.57
C ASN A 81 0.00 1.04 15.49
N VAL A 82 0.99 1.77 14.97
CA VAL A 82 1.98 2.47 15.80
C VAL A 82 1.32 3.67 16.48
N ARG A 83 1.47 3.76 17.80
CA ARG A 83 0.82 4.76 18.67
C ARG A 83 1.79 5.79 19.24
N GLU A 84 3.02 5.39 19.52
CA GLU A 84 4.07 6.28 19.99
C GLU A 84 5.41 5.83 19.42
N VAL A 85 6.32 6.78 19.16
CA VAL A 85 7.67 6.54 18.65
C VAL A 85 8.69 7.39 19.40
N TRP A 86 9.78 6.76 19.81
CA TRP A 86 10.95 7.38 20.42
C TRP A 86 12.17 7.13 19.54
N LEU A 87 13.01 8.16 19.44
CA LEU A 87 14.20 8.19 18.61
C LEU A 87 15.44 8.15 19.49
N GLY A 88 16.37 7.24 19.17
CA GLY A 88 17.70 7.23 19.78
C GLY A 88 18.51 8.46 19.37
N GLY A 89 19.71 8.60 19.93
CA GLY A 89 20.60 9.71 19.59
C GLY A 89 21.15 9.63 18.15
N PRO A 90 21.69 10.74 17.61
CA PRO A 90 22.28 10.77 16.28
C PRO A 90 23.38 9.71 16.10
N GLY A 91 23.27 8.89 15.06
CA GLY A 91 24.20 7.81 14.75
C GLY A 91 23.93 6.49 15.48
N SER A 92 22.94 6.43 16.37
CA SER A 92 22.59 5.20 17.10
C SER A 92 21.98 4.13 16.20
N GLY A 93 21.22 4.54 15.18
CA GLY A 93 20.36 3.64 14.42
C GLY A 93 19.28 2.98 15.28
N GLU A 94 18.85 3.62 16.37
CA GLU A 94 17.91 3.04 17.35
C GLU A 94 16.56 3.78 17.36
N ALA A 95 15.47 3.01 17.48
CA ALA A 95 14.13 3.52 17.74
C ALA A 95 13.33 2.55 18.60
N MET A 96 12.40 3.09 19.38
CA MET A 96 11.40 2.34 20.13
C MET A 96 10.02 2.79 19.68
N ALA A 97 9.09 1.85 19.48
CA ALA A 97 7.71 2.17 19.14
C ALA A 97 6.72 1.42 20.03
N ARG A 98 5.63 2.09 20.41
CA ARG A 98 4.45 1.46 20.99
C ARG A 98 3.51 1.05 19.87
N VAL A 99 3.13 -0.21 19.83
CA VAL A 99 2.16 -0.75 18.86
C VAL A 99 0.95 -1.26 19.61
N ALA A 100 -0.26 -0.86 19.20
CA ALA A 100 -1.50 -1.34 19.80
C ALA A 100 -2.59 -1.47 18.74
N LEU A 101 -3.15 -2.67 18.64
CA LEU A 101 -4.31 -2.93 17.79
C LEU A 101 -5.55 -2.23 18.36
N ALA A 102 -6.45 -1.81 17.49
CA ALA A 102 -7.70 -1.19 17.93
C ALA A 102 -8.50 -2.15 18.82
N GLU A 103 -9.06 -1.62 19.92
CA GLU A 103 -9.96 -2.38 20.78
C GLU A 103 -11.16 -2.87 19.98
N ARG A 104 -11.49 -4.14 20.16
CA ARG A 104 -12.61 -4.77 19.47
C ARG A 104 -13.86 -4.76 20.36
N PRO A 105 -15.06 -4.63 19.77
CA PRO A 105 -16.31 -4.84 20.50
C PRO A 105 -16.32 -6.22 21.16
N ALA A 106 -16.82 -6.29 22.39
CA ALA A 106 -16.95 -7.54 23.13
C ALA A 106 -17.80 -8.56 22.33
N GLY A 107 -17.28 -9.78 22.16
CA GLY A 107 -17.98 -10.89 21.50
C GLY A 107 -17.72 -11.04 20.00
N ALA A 108 -16.98 -10.13 19.36
CA ALA A 108 -16.62 -10.29 17.96
C ALA A 108 -15.44 -11.29 17.81
N GLU A 109 -15.51 -12.23 16.86
CA GLU A 109 -14.47 -13.26 16.62
C GLU A 109 -13.10 -12.68 16.26
N ARG A 110 -12.02 -13.10 16.97
CA ARG A 110 -10.66 -12.63 16.72
C ARG A 110 -10.32 -12.78 15.24
N TYR A 111 -9.87 -11.70 14.61
CA TYR A 111 -9.45 -11.74 13.22
C TYR A 111 -8.28 -12.72 13.09
N PRO A 112 -8.30 -13.68 12.17
CA PRO A 112 -7.31 -14.76 12.13
C PRO A 112 -5.88 -14.25 11.93
N TRP A 113 -5.70 -13.04 11.38
CA TRP A 113 -4.41 -12.45 11.07
C TRP A 113 -3.95 -11.38 12.07
N THR A 114 -4.54 -11.29 13.27
CA THR A 114 -4.17 -10.32 14.31
C THR A 114 -2.66 -10.33 14.63
N ASN A 115 -2.05 -11.50 14.76
CA ASN A 115 -0.62 -11.63 15.07
C ASN A 115 0.27 -11.11 13.93
N VAL A 116 -0.14 -11.34 12.67
CA VAL A 116 0.57 -10.86 11.49
C VAL A 116 0.52 -9.33 11.42
N VAL A 117 -0.67 -8.75 11.64
CA VAL A 117 -0.85 -7.29 11.67
C VAL A 117 -0.01 -6.65 12.77
N LEU A 118 -0.01 -7.22 13.98
CA LEU A 118 0.78 -6.69 15.08
C LEU A 118 2.28 -6.76 14.78
N MET A 119 2.75 -7.90 14.26
CA MET A 119 4.17 -8.10 13.93
C MET A 119 4.61 -7.17 12.79
N ASP A 120 3.80 -7.02 11.75
CA ASP A 120 4.08 -6.06 10.66
C ASP A 120 4.19 -4.63 11.20
N SER A 121 3.22 -4.19 12.01
CA SER A 121 3.27 -2.88 12.65
C SER A 121 4.50 -2.69 13.57
N ALA A 122 4.98 -3.76 14.23
CA ALA A 122 6.21 -3.72 15.01
C ALA A 122 7.45 -3.47 14.13
N LEU A 123 7.45 -3.93 12.88
CA LEU A 123 8.54 -3.67 11.95
C LEU A 123 8.62 -2.20 11.53
N HIS A 124 7.50 -1.46 11.47
CA HIS A 124 7.47 -0.07 10.97
C HIS A 124 8.49 0.84 11.69
N ALA A 125 8.82 0.53 12.94
CA ALA A 125 9.83 1.23 13.74
C ALA A 125 11.23 1.26 13.10
N PHE A 126 11.56 0.38 12.15
CA PHE A 126 12.79 0.50 11.36
C PHE A 126 12.86 1.85 10.64
N GLY A 127 11.74 2.40 10.17
CA GLY A 127 11.70 3.71 9.51
C GLY A 127 12.20 4.82 10.42
N ALA A 128 11.84 4.76 11.70
CA ALA A 128 12.31 5.71 12.71
C ALA A 128 13.79 5.49 13.06
N ALA A 129 14.23 4.24 13.16
CA ALA A 129 15.63 3.89 13.42
C ALA A 129 16.58 4.30 12.27
N LEU A 130 16.14 4.18 11.02
CA LEU A 130 16.90 4.62 9.83
C LEU A 130 17.23 6.11 9.88
N ARG A 131 16.35 6.94 10.46
CA ARG A 131 16.58 8.39 10.65
C ARG A 131 17.75 8.69 11.56
N GLN A 132 18.05 7.77 12.48
CA GLN A 132 19.10 7.94 13.48
C GLN A 132 20.45 7.39 13.02
N LEU A 133 20.62 7.10 11.73
CA LEU A 133 21.94 6.86 11.15
C LEU A 133 22.61 8.20 10.76
N ASN A 134 23.92 8.32 10.97
CA ASN A 134 24.66 9.54 10.64
C ASN A 134 24.61 9.87 9.13
N GLN A 135 24.61 11.18 8.83
CA GLN A 135 24.20 11.81 7.56
C GLN A 135 24.69 11.13 6.27
N GLY A 136 23.77 11.00 5.30
CA GLY A 136 24.06 10.76 3.87
C GLY A 136 23.58 9.43 3.29
N SER A 137 23.20 8.45 4.11
CA SER A 137 23.32 7.06 3.66
C SER A 137 22.07 6.42 3.04
N LEU A 138 20.83 6.85 3.27
CA LEU A 138 19.68 5.99 2.89
C LEU A 138 18.48 6.80 2.33
N ALA A 139 18.68 7.50 1.21
CA ALA A 139 17.55 8.08 0.46
C ALA A 139 16.81 7.00 -0.32
N GLY A 140 15.59 6.68 0.11
CA GLY A 140 14.66 5.77 -0.56
C GLY A 140 14.01 4.77 0.39
N SER A 141 13.19 3.91 -0.19
CA SER A 141 12.31 2.98 0.52
C SER A 141 13.08 1.74 0.94
N TYR A 142 13.07 1.40 2.23
CA TYR A 142 13.61 0.12 2.70
C TYR A 142 12.48 -0.86 2.89
N VAL A 143 12.61 -2.03 2.29
CA VAL A 143 11.66 -3.13 2.49
C VAL A 143 12.37 -4.32 3.16
N PRO A 144 11.69 -5.01 4.09
CA PRO A 144 12.11 -6.33 4.54
C PRO A 144 12.32 -7.28 3.34
N ALA A 145 13.51 -7.87 3.25
CA ALA A 145 13.87 -8.79 2.17
C ALA A 145 14.15 -10.21 2.65
N SER A 146 14.84 -10.35 3.79
CA SER A 146 15.13 -11.65 4.37
C SER A 146 15.24 -11.54 5.89
N VAL A 147 15.03 -12.66 6.60
CA VAL A 147 15.20 -12.75 8.04
C VAL A 147 16.09 -13.94 8.32
N ALA A 148 17.17 -13.74 9.08
CA ALA A 148 18.02 -14.85 9.51
C ALA A 148 17.33 -15.71 10.56
N ARG A 149 16.63 -15.09 11.53
CA ARG A 149 15.87 -15.78 12.57
C ARG A 149 14.71 -14.93 13.09
N LEU A 150 13.56 -15.57 13.31
CA LEU A 150 12.40 -15.01 14.02
C LEU A 150 11.99 -16.02 15.09
N ASP A 151 12.06 -15.59 16.34
CA ASP A 151 11.70 -16.38 17.51
C ASP A 151 10.42 -15.83 18.15
N TYR A 152 9.51 -16.73 18.51
CA TYR A 152 8.33 -16.43 19.33
C TYR A 152 8.47 -17.17 20.66
N TYR A 153 8.46 -16.43 21.76
CA TYR A 153 8.62 -17.00 23.11
C TYR A 153 7.27 -17.26 23.78
N THR A 154 6.27 -16.42 23.50
CA THR A 154 4.92 -16.50 24.06
C THR A 154 3.88 -16.05 23.02
N GLU A 155 2.59 -16.18 23.36
CA GLU A 155 1.53 -15.60 22.52
C GLU A 155 1.60 -14.07 22.53
N LEU A 156 1.44 -13.46 21.35
CA LEU A 156 1.45 -12.01 21.21
C LEU A 156 0.22 -11.37 21.88
N PRO A 157 0.43 -10.39 22.79
CA PRO A 157 -0.66 -9.61 23.37
C PRO A 157 -1.25 -8.62 22.34
N ALA A 158 -2.30 -7.88 22.71
CA ALA A 158 -2.93 -6.89 21.83
C ALA A 158 -2.08 -5.62 21.63
N ALA A 159 -1.10 -5.39 22.50
CA ALA A 159 -0.20 -4.25 22.44
C ALA A 159 1.21 -4.65 22.90
N VAL A 160 2.22 -4.14 22.20
CA VAL A 160 3.63 -4.45 22.40
C VAL A 160 4.50 -3.22 22.25
N TRP A 161 5.72 -3.31 22.74
CA TRP A 161 6.82 -2.40 22.44
C TRP A 161 7.72 -3.04 21.39
N SER A 162 8.11 -2.27 20.36
CA SER A 162 9.07 -2.68 19.35
C SER A 162 10.34 -1.87 19.48
N GLN A 163 11.42 -2.53 19.90
CA GLN A 163 12.76 -1.97 19.96
C GLN A 163 13.50 -2.37 18.69
N VAL A 164 13.94 -1.39 17.90
CA VAL A 164 14.65 -1.61 16.65
C VAL A 164 16.05 -1.00 16.72
N LYS A 165 17.03 -1.78 16.29
CA LYS A 165 18.39 -1.33 16.05
C LYS A 165 18.84 -1.67 14.64
N ILE A 166 19.38 -0.69 13.94
CA ILE A 166 19.87 -0.83 12.58
C ILE A 166 21.38 -0.78 12.54
N PHE A 167 21.94 -1.72 11.80
CA PHE A 167 23.34 -1.84 11.47
C PHE A 167 23.46 -1.63 9.96
N ALA A 168 24.00 -0.47 9.57
CA ALA A 168 24.24 -0.13 8.17
C ALA A 168 25.71 0.18 7.96
N GLU A 169 26.26 -0.34 6.86
CA GLU A 169 27.58 0.04 6.38
C GLU A 169 27.45 1.25 5.45
N GLU A 170 28.39 2.18 5.53
CA GLU A 170 28.38 3.39 4.72
C GLU A 170 28.43 3.06 3.22
N GLY A 171 27.44 3.54 2.46
CA GLY A 171 27.36 3.30 1.01
C GLY A 171 26.72 1.95 0.61
N SER A 172 26.29 1.13 1.58
CA SER A 172 25.53 -0.09 1.31
C SER A 172 24.08 0.21 0.91
N ARG A 173 23.54 -0.57 -0.03
CA ARG A 173 22.10 -0.58 -0.37
C ARG A 173 21.28 -1.56 0.48
N ALA A 174 21.90 -2.18 1.46
CA ALA A 174 21.28 -3.08 2.41
C ALA A 174 21.68 -2.68 3.83
N ALA A 175 20.73 -2.77 4.75
CA ALA A 175 20.95 -2.61 6.18
C ALA A 175 20.46 -3.87 6.90
N ALA A 176 21.11 -4.24 7.99
CA ALA A 176 20.63 -5.27 8.88
C ALA A 176 19.90 -4.63 10.06
N ALA A 177 18.80 -5.23 10.50
CA ALA A 177 18.07 -4.80 11.67
C ALA A 177 17.92 -5.94 12.68
N GLN A 178 17.94 -5.58 13.95
CA GLN A 178 17.45 -6.40 15.05
C GLN A 178 16.16 -5.77 15.57
N VAL A 179 15.13 -6.59 15.76
CA VAL A 179 13.84 -6.14 16.32
C VAL A 179 13.52 -7.00 17.54
N ARG A 180 13.36 -6.36 18.69
CA ARG A 180 12.90 -7.01 19.93
C ARG A 180 11.48 -6.54 20.22
N VAL A 181 10.56 -7.48 20.41
CA VAL A 181 9.16 -7.20 20.71
C VAL A 181 8.90 -7.56 22.17
N LEU A 182 8.48 -6.58 22.96
CA LEU A 182 8.30 -6.70 24.41
C LEU A 182 6.83 -6.50 24.78
N ASN A 183 6.35 -7.17 25.82
CA ASN A 183 5.05 -6.86 26.42
C ASN A 183 5.14 -5.67 27.39
N ASP A 184 4.03 -5.31 28.03
CA ASP A 184 3.96 -4.19 28.99
C ASP A 184 4.74 -4.43 30.29
N ASN A 185 5.00 -5.69 30.64
CA ASN A 185 5.87 -6.05 31.76
C ASN A 185 7.36 -6.05 31.37
N GLY A 186 7.66 -5.82 30.08
CA GLY A 186 9.00 -5.85 29.54
C GLY A 186 9.56 -7.23 29.22
N ASP A 187 8.72 -8.28 29.21
CA ASP A 187 9.14 -9.61 28.78
C ASP A 187 9.29 -9.63 27.26
N LEU A 188 10.37 -10.22 26.75
CA LEU A 188 10.59 -10.44 25.33
C LEU A 188 9.61 -11.51 24.82
N VAL A 189 8.66 -11.13 23.98
CA VAL A 189 7.63 -12.03 23.42
C VAL A 189 7.96 -12.53 22.03
N ALA A 190 8.73 -11.75 21.26
CA ALA A 190 9.29 -12.15 19.99
C ALA A 190 10.59 -11.40 19.69
N GLU A 191 11.44 -11.99 18.86
CA GLU A 191 12.69 -11.37 18.42
C GLU A 191 12.99 -11.72 16.97
N ILE A 192 13.43 -10.71 16.21
CA ILE A 192 13.93 -10.86 14.85
C ILE A 192 15.40 -10.50 14.85
N VAL A 193 16.23 -11.44 14.42
CA VAL A 193 17.67 -11.28 14.28
C VAL A 193 18.03 -11.34 12.80
N GLY A 194 18.85 -10.40 12.35
CA GLY A 194 19.33 -10.35 10.97
C GLY A 194 18.22 -10.11 9.96
N LEU A 195 17.32 -9.17 10.25
CA LEU A 195 16.35 -8.66 9.27
C LEU A 195 17.12 -7.83 8.23
N GLU A 196 17.18 -8.32 7.00
CA GLU A 196 17.75 -7.58 5.88
C GLU A 196 16.72 -6.58 5.35
N LEU A 197 17.07 -5.30 5.39
CA LEU A 197 16.34 -4.21 4.79
C LEU A 197 17.03 -3.83 3.48
N ARG A 198 16.34 -3.96 2.35
CA ARG A 198 16.88 -3.57 1.04
C ARG A 198 16.33 -2.24 0.60
N LEU A 199 17.22 -1.37 0.15
CA LEU A 199 16.84 -0.16 -0.56
C LEU A 199 16.21 -0.56 -1.89
N THR A 200 14.94 -0.23 -2.06
CA THR A 200 14.36 -0.12 -3.39
C THR A 200 14.48 1.32 -3.83
N THR A 201 15.12 1.55 -4.99
CA THR A 201 14.92 2.80 -5.70
C THR A 201 13.42 2.95 -5.90
N SER A 202 12.88 4.09 -5.44
CA SER A 202 11.46 4.44 -5.52
C SER A 202 10.73 3.75 -6.68
N LEU A 203 9.66 3.01 -6.38
CA LEU A 203 8.71 2.52 -7.39
C LEU A 203 8.02 3.69 -8.15
N ALA A 204 8.35 4.94 -7.86
CA ALA A 204 7.96 6.14 -8.61
C ALA A 204 8.96 6.57 -9.71
N ALA A 205 9.96 5.77 -10.06
CA ALA A 205 10.85 6.06 -11.20
C ALA A 205 10.92 4.88 -12.17
N GLY A 206 10.02 4.85 -13.15
CA GLY A 206 10.22 4.07 -14.37
C GLY A 206 11.48 4.53 -15.11
N PRO A 207 12.12 3.67 -15.92
CA PRO A 207 13.30 4.05 -16.69
C PRO A 207 12.93 5.19 -17.64
N SER A 208 13.70 6.28 -17.55
CA SER A 208 13.69 7.38 -18.51
C SER A 208 14.01 6.82 -19.90
N ALA A 209 12.97 6.56 -20.69
CA ALA A 209 13.11 6.24 -22.11
C ALA A 209 13.40 7.54 -22.86
N ALA A 210 14.67 7.69 -23.23
CA ALA A 210 15.13 8.70 -24.16
C ALA A 210 14.25 8.73 -25.43
N SER A 211 14.04 9.96 -25.89
CA SER A 211 13.47 10.33 -27.18
C SER A 211 13.76 9.35 -28.32
N ASN A 212 12.71 8.75 -28.88
CA ASN A 212 12.69 8.37 -30.29
C ASN A 212 11.24 8.44 -30.80
N GLY A 213 11.00 9.42 -31.66
CA GLY A 213 9.72 9.64 -32.32
C GLY A 213 9.34 8.46 -33.20
N ARG A 214 8.22 7.81 -32.87
CA ARG A 214 7.39 7.07 -33.82
C ARG A 214 5.93 7.28 -33.42
N SER A 215 5.25 8.15 -34.15
CA SER A 215 3.79 8.29 -34.14
C SER A 215 3.14 6.93 -34.41
N ARG A 216 2.35 6.42 -33.46
CA ARG A 216 1.34 5.38 -33.71
C ARG A 216 0.02 6.06 -34.06
N PRO A 217 -0.81 5.45 -34.93
CA PRO A 217 -1.92 6.14 -35.55
C PRO A 217 -3.04 6.38 -34.55
N ALA A 218 -3.59 7.59 -34.57
CA ALA A 218 -4.76 7.98 -33.79
C ALA A 218 -5.97 7.12 -34.20
N SER A 219 -6.57 6.43 -33.24
CA SER A 219 -7.89 5.83 -33.39
C SER A 219 -8.93 6.94 -33.54
N SER A 220 -9.68 6.89 -34.64
CA SER A 220 -10.70 7.85 -35.07
C SER A 220 -12.08 7.58 -34.46
N ASP A 221 -12.14 7.33 -33.15
CA ASP A 221 -13.40 7.33 -32.40
C ASP A 221 -13.55 8.71 -31.73
N PRO A 222 -14.57 9.53 -32.07
CA PRO A 222 -14.79 10.83 -31.44
C PRO A 222 -14.96 10.75 -29.91
N LEU A 223 -15.41 9.60 -29.40
CA LEU A 223 -15.53 9.35 -27.95
C LEU A 223 -14.20 9.02 -27.28
N LEU A 224 -13.17 8.63 -28.06
CA LEU A 224 -11.80 8.44 -27.57
C LEU A 224 -10.92 9.68 -27.82
N SER A 225 -11.50 10.77 -28.33
CA SER A 225 -10.78 12.03 -28.51
C SER A 225 -10.59 12.77 -27.17
N GLN A 226 -9.55 13.60 -27.09
CA GLN A 226 -8.99 14.11 -25.84
C GLN A 226 -9.58 15.46 -25.36
N SER A 227 -10.71 15.91 -25.89
CA SER A 227 -11.18 17.31 -25.79
C SER A 227 -12.62 17.45 -25.28
N ARG A 228 -12.84 18.37 -24.32
CA ARG A 228 -14.17 18.78 -23.81
C ARG A 228 -15.19 19.07 -24.93
N GLY A 229 -14.76 19.73 -26.02
CA GLY A 229 -15.65 20.13 -27.12
C GLY A 229 -16.19 18.93 -27.92
N ASP A 230 -15.36 17.92 -28.13
CA ASP A 230 -15.76 16.69 -28.82
C ASP A 230 -16.71 15.85 -27.95
N MET A 231 -16.47 15.84 -26.64
CA MET A 231 -17.35 15.17 -25.67
C MET A 231 -18.74 15.80 -25.62
N LEU A 232 -18.83 17.13 -25.62
CA LEU A 232 -20.11 17.85 -25.70
C LEU A 232 -20.86 17.58 -27.01
N ALA A 233 -20.15 17.52 -28.13
CA ALA A 233 -20.74 17.20 -29.43
C ALA A 233 -21.30 15.76 -29.47
N ALA A 234 -20.61 14.81 -28.84
CA ALA A 234 -21.04 13.41 -28.76
C ALA A 234 -22.21 13.18 -27.79
N LEU A 235 -22.25 13.88 -26.66
CA LEU A 235 -23.28 13.73 -25.64
C LEU A 235 -24.55 14.57 -25.92
N GLY A 236 -24.41 15.67 -26.67
CA GLY A 236 -25.49 16.60 -26.98
C GLY A 236 -26.78 15.97 -27.50
N PRO A 237 -26.75 15.13 -28.56
CA PRO A 237 -27.97 14.55 -29.15
C PRO A 237 -28.57 13.39 -28.34
N LEU A 238 -27.89 12.91 -27.30
CA LEU A 238 -28.28 11.71 -26.55
C LEU A 238 -29.23 12.02 -25.39
N ASN A 239 -30.03 11.03 -24.98
CA ASN A 239 -30.85 11.12 -23.76
C ASN A 239 -29.97 10.92 -22.50
N ARG A 240 -30.50 11.20 -21.29
CA ARG A 240 -29.69 11.17 -20.06
C ARG A 240 -29.06 9.80 -19.80
N SER A 241 -29.81 8.71 -19.99
CA SER A 241 -29.31 7.34 -19.79
C SER A 241 -28.20 6.99 -20.77
N GLU A 242 -28.35 7.39 -22.03
CA GLU A 242 -27.31 7.24 -23.06
C GLU A 242 -26.08 8.11 -22.77
N ARG A 243 -26.25 9.32 -22.22
CA ARG A 243 -25.13 10.19 -21.84
C ARG A 243 -24.27 9.56 -20.74
N VAL A 244 -24.90 9.04 -19.68
CA VAL A 244 -24.18 8.35 -18.59
C VAL A 244 -23.45 7.13 -19.12
N LEU A 245 -24.10 6.29 -19.94
CA LEU A 245 -23.46 5.10 -20.53
C LEU A 245 -22.23 5.45 -21.38
N ASN A 246 -22.28 6.54 -22.15
CA ASN A 246 -21.15 6.99 -22.95
C ASN A 246 -20.01 7.54 -22.08
N LEU A 247 -20.33 8.29 -21.02
CA LEU A 247 -19.34 8.77 -20.05
C LEU A 247 -18.66 7.63 -19.31
N SER A 248 -19.40 6.57 -18.93
CA SER A 248 -18.83 5.39 -18.29
C SER A 248 -17.84 4.66 -19.22
N ARG A 249 -18.17 4.53 -20.51
CA ARG A 249 -17.24 3.96 -21.50
C ARG A 249 -15.96 4.79 -21.66
N TRP A 250 -16.11 6.11 -21.69
CA TRP A 250 -14.96 7.03 -21.76
C TRP A 250 -14.08 6.91 -20.51
N LEU A 251 -14.68 6.88 -19.31
CA LEU A 251 -13.94 6.69 -18.06
C LEU A 251 -13.21 5.35 -18.03
N ILE A 252 -13.81 4.27 -18.52
CA ILE A 252 -13.13 2.96 -18.63
C ILE A 252 -11.89 3.05 -19.53
N ALA A 253 -11.95 3.81 -20.61
CA ALA A 253 -10.79 4.04 -21.48
C ALA A 253 -9.69 4.85 -20.75
N GLU A 254 -10.04 5.91 -20.00
CA GLU A 254 -9.06 6.64 -19.19
C GLU A 254 -8.45 5.77 -18.08
N ILE A 255 -9.26 4.91 -17.45
CA ILE A 255 -8.80 3.94 -16.46
C ILE A 255 -7.79 2.97 -17.08
N LYS A 256 -8.09 2.41 -18.26
CA LYS A 256 -7.15 1.55 -19.00
C LYS A 256 -5.83 2.26 -19.28
N ASP A 257 -5.90 3.51 -19.73
CA ASP A 257 -4.72 4.33 -20.00
C ASP A 257 -3.87 4.60 -18.75
N VAL A 258 -4.52 4.88 -17.62
CA VAL A 258 -3.87 5.13 -16.33
C VAL A 258 -3.20 3.86 -15.78
N MET A 259 -3.86 2.71 -15.92
CA MET A 259 -3.34 1.42 -15.49
C MET A 259 -2.28 0.85 -16.45
N GLY A 260 -2.28 1.25 -17.72
CA GLY A 260 -1.31 0.80 -18.71
C GLY A 260 -1.28 -0.72 -18.85
N GLN A 261 -0.10 -1.33 -18.73
CA GLN A 261 0.06 -2.80 -18.81
C GLN A 261 -0.67 -3.55 -17.69
N ALA A 262 -0.97 -2.90 -16.55
CA ALA A 262 -1.72 -3.53 -15.47
C ALA A 262 -3.21 -3.74 -15.82
N ALA A 263 -3.71 -3.08 -16.87
CA ALA A 263 -5.03 -3.34 -17.42
C ALA A 263 -5.07 -4.56 -18.38
N GLU A 264 -3.91 -5.04 -18.86
CA GLU A 264 -3.85 -6.20 -19.75
C GLU A 264 -4.27 -7.47 -18.97
N GLY A 265 -5.44 -8.02 -19.31
CA GLY A 265 -6.04 -9.16 -18.63
C GLY A 265 -7.24 -8.82 -17.73
N LEU A 266 -7.53 -7.53 -17.51
CA LEU A 266 -8.74 -7.10 -16.82
C LEU A 266 -9.89 -6.87 -17.83
N GLU A 267 -10.99 -7.60 -17.66
CA GLU A 267 -12.21 -7.41 -18.47
C GLU A 267 -13.02 -6.19 -17.98
N LEU A 268 -12.41 -4.99 -17.99
CA LEU A 268 -13.00 -3.75 -17.46
C LEU A 268 -14.36 -3.38 -18.09
N GLU A 269 -14.63 -3.85 -19.30
CA GLU A 269 -15.90 -3.66 -20.02
C GLU A 269 -17.05 -4.52 -19.47
N LYS A 270 -16.74 -5.56 -18.69
CA LYS A 270 -17.73 -6.47 -18.07
C LYS A 270 -17.94 -6.19 -16.58
N LEU A 271 -17.21 -5.24 -16.00
CA LEU A 271 -17.33 -4.90 -14.59
C LEU A 271 -18.63 -4.13 -14.33
N PRO A 272 -19.31 -4.37 -13.18
CA PRO A 272 -20.45 -3.57 -12.80
C PRO A 272 -20.00 -2.11 -12.62
N PRO A 273 -20.68 -1.12 -13.24
CA PRO A 273 -20.27 0.29 -13.15
C PRO A 273 -20.29 0.89 -11.73
N SER A 274 -20.96 0.23 -10.79
CA SER A 274 -20.96 0.53 -9.36
C SER A 274 -19.73 0.01 -8.60
N ALA A 275 -18.85 -0.78 -9.24
CA ALA A 275 -17.63 -1.28 -8.60
C ALA A 275 -16.72 -0.11 -8.21
N ALA A 276 -16.16 -0.18 -7.00
CA ALA A 276 -15.29 0.87 -6.51
C ALA A 276 -13.95 0.83 -7.27
N PHE A 277 -13.37 1.99 -7.61
CA PHE A 277 -12.08 2.11 -8.28
C PHE A 277 -10.99 1.30 -7.57
N LEU A 278 -11.04 1.24 -6.24
CA LEU A 278 -10.13 0.44 -5.42
C LEU A 278 -10.30 -1.08 -5.62
N GLU A 279 -11.52 -1.57 -5.85
CA GLU A 279 -11.80 -2.98 -6.19
C GLU A 279 -11.35 -3.33 -7.61
N ILE A 280 -11.34 -2.34 -8.51
CA ILE A 280 -10.85 -2.46 -9.89
C ILE A 280 -9.30 -2.44 -9.93
N GLY A 281 -8.65 -2.12 -8.81
CA GLY A 281 -7.20 -2.04 -8.69
C GLY A 281 -6.61 -0.66 -8.98
N LEU A 282 -7.46 0.38 -9.01
CA LEU A 282 -7.00 1.76 -9.00
C LEU A 282 -6.79 2.18 -7.55
N ASP A 283 -5.52 2.22 -7.15
CA ASP A 283 -5.12 2.77 -5.86
C ASP A 283 -5.35 4.30 -5.80
N SER A 284 -5.11 4.90 -4.63
CA SER A 284 -5.31 6.33 -4.42
C SER A 284 -4.47 7.22 -5.37
N LEU A 285 -3.34 6.73 -5.87
CA LEU A 285 -2.48 7.47 -6.80
C LEU A 285 -3.02 7.40 -8.23
N LEU A 286 -3.43 6.21 -8.69
CA LEU A 286 -4.08 6.02 -9.98
C LEU A 286 -5.45 6.71 -10.01
N VAL A 287 -6.18 6.76 -8.89
CA VAL A 287 -7.39 7.58 -8.75
C VAL A 287 -7.06 9.07 -8.85
N THR A 288 -5.99 9.55 -8.20
CA THR A 288 -5.57 10.96 -8.29
C THR A 288 -5.08 11.31 -9.70
N GLU A 289 -4.38 10.40 -10.37
CA GLU A 289 -3.90 10.56 -11.74
C GLU A 289 -5.05 10.52 -12.74
N LEU A 290 -6.01 9.61 -12.57
CA LEU A 290 -7.27 9.58 -13.30
C LEU A 290 -8.02 10.91 -13.12
N GLN A 291 -8.14 11.40 -11.90
CA GLN A 291 -8.75 12.71 -11.60
C GLN A 291 -7.99 13.87 -12.24
N ARG A 292 -6.66 13.86 -12.24
CA ARG A 292 -5.84 14.87 -12.91
C ARG A 292 -6.10 14.86 -14.42
N ARG A 293 -6.11 13.69 -15.05
CA ARG A 293 -6.41 13.53 -16.48
C ARG A 293 -7.81 13.98 -16.83
N ILE A 294 -8.81 13.63 -16.02
CA ILE A 294 -10.19 14.06 -16.17
C ILE A 294 -10.27 15.60 -16.12
N GLN A 295 -9.64 16.24 -15.12
CA GLN A 295 -9.58 17.70 -14.99
C GLN A 295 -8.95 18.38 -16.19
N GLU A 296 -7.85 17.84 -16.71
CA GLU A 296 -7.14 18.38 -17.88
C GLU A 296 -7.97 18.28 -19.16
N LYS A 297 -8.57 17.12 -19.43
CA LYS A 297 -9.36 16.89 -20.66
C LYS A 297 -10.68 17.64 -20.65
N LEU A 298 -11.30 17.77 -19.49
CA LEU A 298 -12.56 18.50 -19.32
C LEU A 298 -12.36 19.97 -18.94
N ASN A 299 -11.13 20.43 -18.77
CA ASN A 299 -10.79 21.82 -18.41
C ASN A 299 -11.58 22.36 -17.20
N PHE A 300 -11.63 21.57 -16.13
CA PHE A 300 -12.22 21.97 -14.83
C PHE A 300 -11.27 21.64 -13.69
N ARG A 301 -11.65 22.02 -12.47
CA ARG A 301 -10.92 21.67 -11.24
C ARG A 301 -11.88 21.09 -10.21
N PHE A 302 -11.49 20.00 -9.56
CA PHE A 302 -12.19 19.52 -8.36
C PHE A 302 -12.05 20.55 -7.23
N GLN A 303 -13.09 20.76 -6.44
CA GLN A 303 -12.93 21.48 -5.16
C GLN A 303 -12.14 20.61 -4.17
N PRO A 304 -11.54 21.20 -3.13
CA PRO A 304 -10.83 20.43 -2.10
C PRO A 304 -11.71 19.30 -1.54
N MET A 305 -11.15 18.09 -1.49
CA MET A 305 -11.80 16.84 -1.02
C MET A 305 -12.93 16.26 -1.88
N GLN A 306 -13.50 16.98 -2.87
CA GLN A 306 -14.58 16.47 -3.73
C GLN A 306 -14.18 15.28 -4.61
N GLY A 307 -12.90 15.17 -4.98
CA GLY A 307 -12.43 14.01 -5.76
C GLY A 307 -12.59 12.69 -5.01
N LEU A 308 -12.57 12.70 -3.67
CA LEU A 308 -12.65 11.49 -2.86
C LEU A 308 -14.08 10.93 -2.74
N ASP A 309 -15.10 11.72 -3.10
CA ASP A 309 -16.51 11.36 -2.96
C ASP A 309 -16.99 10.44 -4.10
N TYR A 310 -16.29 10.46 -5.25
CA TYR A 310 -16.68 9.73 -6.46
C TYR A 310 -15.72 8.56 -6.69
N GLN A 311 -16.02 7.44 -6.02
CA GLN A 311 -15.13 6.26 -5.98
C GLN A 311 -15.55 5.14 -6.93
N SER A 312 -16.53 5.35 -7.80
CA SER A 312 -16.97 4.36 -8.81
C SER A 312 -17.18 5.00 -10.19
N ILE A 313 -17.21 4.19 -11.24
CA ILE A 313 -17.41 4.64 -12.62
C ILE A 313 -18.76 5.36 -12.74
N ASP A 314 -19.83 4.83 -12.16
CA ASP A 314 -21.16 5.45 -12.18
C ASP A 314 -21.15 6.80 -11.46
N SER A 315 -20.69 6.83 -10.21
CA SER A 315 -20.69 8.07 -9.41
C SER A 315 -19.87 9.19 -10.07
N MET A 316 -18.76 8.84 -10.74
CA MET A 316 -17.93 9.80 -11.47
C MET A 316 -18.58 10.21 -12.80
N SER A 317 -19.27 9.29 -13.49
CA SER A 317 -20.01 9.59 -14.73
C SER A 317 -21.16 10.56 -14.45
N GLU A 318 -21.92 10.33 -13.38
CA GLU A 318 -23.02 11.19 -12.95
C GLU A 318 -22.53 12.57 -12.53
N PHE A 319 -21.47 12.65 -11.72
CA PHE A 319 -20.84 13.92 -11.36
C PHE A 319 -20.36 14.71 -12.59
N ILE A 320 -19.70 14.05 -13.55
CA ILE A 320 -19.25 14.72 -14.77
C ILE A 320 -20.46 15.28 -15.54
N LEU A 321 -21.55 14.53 -15.62
CA LEU A 321 -22.75 14.95 -16.34
C LEU A 321 -23.49 16.11 -15.66
N ASP A 322 -23.72 15.97 -14.34
CA ASP A 322 -24.65 16.82 -13.59
C ASP A 322 -23.97 18.06 -12.99
N ASP A 323 -22.65 18.02 -12.75
CA ASP A 323 -21.89 19.11 -12.14
C ASP A 323 -20.84 19.72 -13.10
N VAL A 324 -20.09 18.90 -13.85
CA VAL A 324 -18.98 19.38 -14.68
C VAL A 324 -19.44 19.88 -16.05
N LEU A 325 -20.43 19.22 -16.66
CA LEU A 325 -21.03 19.57 -17.96
C LEU A 325 -22.40 20.23 -17.82
N ALA A 326 -22.77 20.60 -16.60
CA ALA A 326 -24.05 21.21 -16.26
C ALA A 326 -24.32 22.46 -17.11
N GLY A 327 -25.46 22.49 -17.80
CA GLY A 327 -25.90 23.66 -18.58
C GLY A 327 -25.19 23.87 -19.93
N GLU A 328 -24.20 23.04 -20.29
CA GLU A 328 -23.53 23.07 -21.60
C GLU A 328 -24.12 22.07 -22.60
N LEU A 329 -24.88 21.10 -22.10
CA LEU A 329 -25.62 20.15 -22.91
C LEU A 329 -27.06 20.64 -23.13
N PRO A 330 -27.61 20.54 -24.35
CA PRO A 330 -29.03 20.84 -24.59
C PRO A 330 -29.90 19.95 -23.70
N ALA A 331 -31.08 20.48 -23.31
CA ALA A 331 -32.04 19.77 -22.47
C ALA A 331 -32.27 18.36 -23.02
N ALA A 332 -32.11 17.35 -22.16
CA ALA A 332 -32.19 15.95 -22.57
C ALA A 332 -33.52 15.70 -23.28
N ILE A 333 -33.45 15.10 -24.47
CA ILE A 333 -34.65 14.68 -25.20
C ILE A 333 -35.32 13.62 -24.32
N PRO A 334 -36.61 13.75 -23.96
CA PRO A 334 -37.29 12.77 -23.13
C PRO A 334 -37.26 11.40 -23.82
N ASN A 335 -37.03 10.34 -23.03
CA ASN A 335 -36.99 8.97 -23.52
C ASN A 335 -38.31 8.67 -24.26
N THR A 336 -38.25 8.64 -25.60
CA THR A 336 -39.35 8.14 -26.42
C THR A 336 -39.36 6.64 -26.23
N SER A 337 -40.28 6.19 -25.38
CA SER A 337 -40.62 4.78 -25.28
C SER A 337 -41.52 4.47 -26.48
N ASP A 338 -40.97 3.76 -27.46
CA ASP A 338 -41.70 2.91 -28.41
C ASP A 338 -41.15 1.49 -28.28
#